data_AF-A0A4S4KXT3-F1
#
_entry.id   AF-A0A4S4KXT3-F1
#
_cell.length_a   1.000
_cell.length_b   1.000
_cell.length_c   1.000
_cell.angle_alpha   90.00
_cell.angle_beta   90.00
_cell.angle_gamma   90.00
#
_symmetry.space_group_name_H-M   'P 1'
#
loop_
_entity.id
_entity.type
_entity.pdbx_description
1 polymer ?
#
loop_
_entity_poly.entity_id
_entity_poly.type
_entity_poly.pdbx_seq_one_letter_code
_entity_poly.pdbx_strand_id
1 'polypeptide(L)'
;MKSDAETVRGAIDVPDKLDKNNEFYPRELYQCLNSAFEWQEFIDIEQDDAFKQAFWEIVQGHCSLYTCENETKHSDLSVKNLNFRVVEGAIRGVLNDWDLAKVGDSARALPKRTRTGTLPFMSADLLEAWALLLPGRSKAKPLPDHIERFDWESMFYVLFWIACHYDDGKDVNPMALNDWVYPDRAVLPAIKRDLLLLPDYGLITEYFLPLAQTWLDPLCESFSKGYNAQNRHNKELSFKCVNPSDFNNETLGGHVTYEAVWKIFKT
;
A
#
# COMPACT_ATOMS: atom_id res chain seq x y z
N MET A 1 2.87 -28.80 7.06
CA MET A 1 3.08 -27.36 7.32
C MET A 1 4.42 -26.99 6.72
N LYS A 2 4.43 -26.45 5.49
CA LYS A 2 5.62 -25.79 4.94
C LYS A 2 5.90 -24.58 5.84
N SER A 3 7.18 -24.33 6.16
CA SER A 3 7.55 -23.30 7.14
C SER A 3 7.22 -21.91 6.59
N ASP A 4 6.87 -20.96 7.46
CA ASP A 4 6.55 -19.57 7.08
C ASP A 4 7.64 -18.94 6.18
N ALA A 5 8.88 -19.40 6.27
CA ALA A 5 10.02 -18.98 5.44
C ALA A 5 9.94 -19.45 3.96
N GLU A 6 9.37 -20.63 3.68
CA GLU A 6 9.15 -21.10 2.31
C GLU A 6 8.00 -20.35 1.63
N THR A 7 7.01 -19.92 2.42
CA THR A 7 5.91 -19.09 1.93
C THR A 7 6.41 -17.70 1.52
N VAL A 8 7.26 -17.09 2.35
CA VAL A 8 7.90 -15.78 2.07
C VAL A 8 8.76 -15.83 0.81
N ARG A 9 9.58 -16.87 0.61
CA ARG A 9 10.38 -17.04 -0.62
C ARG A 9 9.55 -17.33 -1.89
N GLY A 10 8.33 -17.84 -1.72
CA GLY A 10 7.42 -18.10 -2.83
C GLY A 10 6.58 -16.88 -3.22
N ALA A 11 6.22 -16.03 -2.25
CA ALA A 11 5.46 -14.79 -2.42
C ALA A 11 6.32 -13.62 -2.91
N ILE A 12 7.60 -13.68 -2.55
CA ILE A 12 8.61 -12.77 -3.03
C ILE A 12 9.60 -13.61 -3.82
N ASP A 13 9.50 -13.61 -5.14
CA ASP A 13 10.67 -13.96 -5.97
C ASP A 13 11.60 -12.75 -5.96
N VAL A 14 12.03 -12.31 -4.77
CA VAL A 14 13.28 -11.59 -4.63
C VAL A 14 14.28 -12.70 -4.89
N PRO A 15 14.90 -12.74 -6.07
CA PRO A 15 15.86 -13.79 -6.35
C PRO A 15 16.90 -13.74 -5.25
N ASP A 16 17.60 -14.85 -5.03
CA ASP A 16 18.82 -14.98 -4.22
C ASP A 16 19.97 -14.02 -4.65
N LYS A 17 19.65 -12.87 -5.25
CA LYS A 17 20.49 -11.85 -5.86
C LYS A 17 19.97 -10.42 -5.59
N LEU A 18 19.38 -10.13 -4.43
CA LEU A 18 19.76 -8.87 -3.77
C LEU A 18 21.27 -8.98 -3.53
N ASP A 19 22.04 -8.69 -4.58
CA ASP A 19 23.48 -8.80 -4.61
C ASP A 19 23.99 -7.99 -3.43
N LYS A 20 25.05 -8.49 -2.82
CA LYS A 20 25.73 -7.94 -1.64
C LYS A 20 26.29 -6.52 -1.85
N ASN A 21 25.92 -5.88 -2.97
CA ASN A 21 26.39 -4.61 -3.49
C ASN A 21 25.27 -3.57 -3.69
N ASN A 22 24.01 -3.87 -3.34
CA ASN A 22 22.93 -2.86 -3.29
C ASN A 22 22.59 -2.21 -4.66
N GLU A 23 22.81 -2.91 -5.78
CA GLU A 23 22.40 -2.45 -7.11
C GLU A 23 20.99 -2.95 -7.44
N PHE A 24 20.07 -2.01 -7.70
CA PHE A 24 18.71 -2.26 -8.17
C PHE A 24 18.74 -3.06 -9.47
N TYR A 25 17.79 -3.99 -9.62
CA TYR A 25 17.62 -4.74 -10.86
C TYR A 25 17.29 -3.79 -12.03
N PRO A 26 18.03 -3.85 -13.16
CA PRO A 26 17.68 -3.10 -14.36
C PRO A 26 16.34 -3.56 -14.97
N ARG A 27 15.57 -2.62 -15.50
CA ARG A 27 14.29 -2.83 -16.24
C ARG A 27 14.38 -3.92 -17.33
N GLU A 28 15.56 -4.15 -17.90
CA GLU A 28 15.83 -5.17 -18.90
C GLU A 28 15.79 -6.60 -18.32
N LEU A 29 16.14 -6.79 -17.04
CA LEU A 29 15.99 -8.06 -16.33
C LEU A 29 14.52 -8.31 -15.98
N TYR A 30 13.74 -7.27 -15.65
CA TYR A 30 12.28 -7.37 -15.48
C TYR A 30 11.57 -7.89 -16.74
N GLN A 31 11.90 -7.35 -17.91
CA GLN A 31 11.34 -7.83 -19.18
C GLN A 31 11.71 -9.30 -19.45
N CYS A 32 12.93 -9.71 -19.10
CA CYS A 32 13.35 -11.10 -19.20
C CYS A 32 12.61 -12.00 -18.20
N LEU A 33 12.40 -11.56 -16.96
CA LEU A 33 11.68 -12.31 -15.92
C LEU A 33 10.18 -12.45 -16.25
N ASN A 34 9.50 -11.37 -16.67
CA ASN A 34 8.12 -11.44 -17.18
C ASN A 34 7.99 -12.42 -18.36
N SER A 35 9.01 -12.52 -19.22
CA SER A 35 8.99 -13.45 -20.34
C SER A 35 9.34 -14.90 -19.96
N ALA A 36 10.00 -15.10 -18.83
CA ALA A 36 10.47 -16.40 -18.36
C ALA A 36 9.54 -17.04 -17.32
N PHE A 37 8.80 -16.23 -16.58
CA PHE A 37 7.84 -16.65 -15.57
C PHE A 37 6.45 -16.20 -16.04
N GLU A 38 5.54 -17.14 -16.27
CA GLU A 38 4.17 -16.93 -16.77
C GLU A 38 3.28 -16.18 -15.75
N TRP A 39 3.63 -14.93 -15.45
CA TRP A 39 2.87 -14.10 -14.50
C TRP A 39 1.55 -13.65 -15.10
N GLN A 40 0.51 -13.69 -14.28
CA GLN A 40 -0.86 -13.30 -14.64
C GLN A 40 -1.30 -12.13 -13.76
N GLU A 41 -2.20 -11.30 -14.27
CA GLU A 41 -2.67 -10.12 -13.56
C GLU A 41 -3.46 -10.53 -12.32
N PHE A 42 -3.21 -9.88 -11.17
CA PHE A 42 -3.86 -10.25 -9.92
C PHE A 42 -5.39 -10.17 -9.97
N ILE A 43 -5.93 -9.30 -10.83
CA ILE A 43 -7.36 -9.15 -11.05
C ILE A 43 -8.02 -10.37 -11.71
N ASP A 44 -7.26 -11.24 -12.38
CA ASP A 44 -7.78 -12.46 -13.00
C ASP A 44 -8.03 -13.60 -11.98
N ILE A 45 -7.68 -13.41 -10.70
CA ILE A 45 -8.00 -14.38 -9.65
C ILE A 45 -9.47 -14.22 -9.26
N GLU A 46 -10.23 -15.31 -9.28
CA GLU A 46 -11.60 -15.35 -8.74
C GLU A 46 -11.59 -14.92 -7.25
N GLN A 47 -12.58 -14.16 -6.80
CA GLN A 47 -12.72 -13.68 -5.42
C GLN A 47 -13.09 -14.84 -4.48
N ASP A 48 -12.13 -15.69 -4.21
CA ASP A 48 -12.23 -16.85 -3.34
C ASP A 48 -11.07 -16.87 -2.31
N ASP A 49 -10.88 -18.02 -1.68
CA ASP A 49 -9.77 -18.21 -0.74
C ASP A 49 -8.40 -18.04 -1.42
N ALA A 50 -8.28 -18.28 -2.72
CA ALA A 50 -7.04 -18.09 -3.48
C ALA A 50 -6.73 -16.60 -3.69
N PHE A 51 -7.73 -15.75 -3.96
CA PHE A 51 -7.52 -14.29 -3.98
C PHE A 51 -7.01 -13.80 -2.63
N LYS A 52 -7.68 -14.20 -1.55
CA LYS A 52 -7.26 -13.82 -0.19
C LYS A 52 -5.87 -14.34 0.14
N GLN A 53 -5.58 -15.59 -0.17
CA GLN A 53 -4.27 -16.20 0.06
C GLN A 53 -3.17 -15.47 -0.71
N ALA A 54 -3.40 -15.15 -1.99
CA ALA A 54 -2.44 -14.45 -2.84
C ALA A 54 -2.19 -13.02 -2.34
N PHE A 55 -3.23 -12.28 -1.97
CA PHE A 55 -3.05 -10.94 -1.39
C PHE A 55 -2.31 -11.00 -0.06
N TRP A 56 -2.69 -11.95 0.81
CA TRP A 56 -2.04 -12.15 2.11
C TRP A 56 -0.55 -12.48 1.95
N GLU A 57 -0.18 -13.28 0.95
CA GLU A 57 1.21 -13.58 0.60
C GLU A 57 1.98 -12.32 0.19
N ILE A 58 1.36 -11.44 -0.61
CA ILE A 58 1.95 -10.14 -0.99
C ILE A 58 2.19 -9.27 0.25
N VAL A 59 1.21 -9.20 1.16
CA VAL A 59 1.34 -8.48 2.44
C VAL A 59 2.50 -9.09 3.24
N GLN A 60 2.50 -10.40 3.45
CA GLN A 60 3.54 -11.10 4.21
C GLN A 60 4.94 -10.84 3.64
N GLY A 61 5.02 -10.87 2.31
CA GLY A 61 6.26 -10.63 1.60
C GLY A 61 6.78 -9.21 1.83
N HIS A 62 5.90 -8.22 1.67
CA HIS A 62 6.20 -6.82 1.97
C HIS A 62 6.66 -6.62 3.42
N CYS A 63 5.94 -7.18 4.40
CA CYS A 63 6.32 -7.13 5.81
C CYS A 63 7.71 -7.71 6.05
N SER A 64 8.01 -8.87 5.48
CA SER A 64 9.27 -9.57 5.71
C SER A 64 10.46 -8.76 5.19
N LEU A 65 10.30 -8.09 4.04
CA LEU A 65 11.33 -7.19 3.50
C LEU A 65 11.52 -5.94 4.36
N TYR A 66 10.44 -5.42 4.93
CA TYR A 66 10.48 -4.30 5.86
C TYR A 66 11.18 -4.68 7.17
N THR A 67 10.84 -5.82 7.77
CA THR A 67 11.28 -6.19 9.13
C THR A 67 12.60 -6.97 9.19
N CYS A 68 12.91 -7.78 8.17
CA CYS A 68 13.97 -8.78 8.26
C CYS A 68 15.18 -8.51 7.39
N GLU A 69 15.00 -7.95 6.19
CA GLU A 69 16.09 -8.00 5.21
C GLU A 69 16.80 -6.67 4.99
N ASN A 70 16.15 -5.50 5.02
CA ASN A 70 16.83 -4.25 4.65
C ASN A 70 16.05 -2.93 4.94
N GLU A 71 14.99 -2.94 5.76
CA GLU A 71 14.00 -1.84 5.83
C GLU A 71 13.46 -1.46 4.44
N THR A 72 13.31 -2.46 3.55
CA THR A 72 12.94 -2.22 2.14
C THR A 72 11.48 -1.82 2.03
N LYS A 73 11.21 -0.65 1.44
CA LYS A 73 9.86 -0.10 1.26
C LYS A 73 9.53 -0.03 -0.22
N HIS A 74 8.42 -0.65 -0.66
CA HIS A 74 8.08 -0.74 -2.09
C HIS A 74 7.86 0.65 -2.73
N SER A 75 7.18 1.56 -2.04
CA SER A 75 6.93 2.95 -2.45
C SER A 75 6.08 3.14 -3.74
N ASP A 76 5.73 2.08 -4.47
CA ASP A 76 4.82 2.14 -5.64
C ASP A 76 3.80 0.99 -5.69
N LEU A 77 3.06 0.77 -4.61
CA LEU A 77 1.97 -0.20 -4.61
C LEU A 77 0.84 0.28 -5.55
N SER A 78 0.47 -0.55 -6.52
CA SER A 78 -0.60 -0.28 -7.48
C SER A 78 -1.18 -1.58 -8.01
N VAL A 79 -2.43 -1.58 -8.49
CA VAL A 79 -3.08 -2.78 -9.08
C VAL A 79 -2.20 -3.45 -10.14
N LYS A 80 -1.50 -2.66 -10.97
CA LYS A 80 -0.63 -3.14 -12.05
C LYS A 80 0.61 -3.90 -11.56
N ASN A 81 1.01 -3.63 -10.32
CA ASN A 81 2.19 -4.21 -9.70
C ASN A 81 1.84 -5.50 -8.93
N LEU A 82 0.55 -5.80 -8.75
CA LEU A 82 0.10 -7.06 -8.18
C LEU A 82 -0.07 -8.08 -9.31
N ASN A 83 0.56 -9.24 -9.15
CA ASN A 83 0.48 -10.37 -10.06
C ASN A 83 0.28 -11.67 -9.27
N PHE A 84 0.01 -12.77 -9.98
CA PHE A 84 0.09 -14.10 -9.41
C PHE A 84 0.79 -15.08 -10.34
N ARG A 85 1.17 -16.22 -9.76
CA ARG A 85 1.66 -17.40 -10.49
C ARG A 85 1.04 -18.66 -9.94
N VAL A 86 0.97 -19.69 -10.77
CA VAL A 86 0.56 -21.04 -10.35
C VAL A 86 1.81 -21.88 -10.10
N VAL A 87 2.03 -22.28 -8.84
CA VAL A 87 3.15 -23.12 -8.43
C VAL A 87 2.59 -24.41 -7.87
N GLU A 88 2.91 -25.54 -8.50
CA GLU A 88 2.41 -26.87 -8.08
C GLU A 88 0.86 -26.94 -8.00
N GLY A 89 0.16 -26.17 -8.84
CA GLY A 89 -1.31 -26.09 -8.84
C GLY A 89 -1.90 -25.12 -7.80
N ALA A 90 -1.08 -24.42 -7.02
CA ALA A 90 -1.52 -23.40 -6.08
C ALA A 90 -1.25 -21.98 -6.62
N ILE A 91 -2.23 -21.08 -6.47
CA ILE A 91 -2.07 -19.65 -6.76
C ILE A 91 -1.18 -19.02 -5.69
N ARG A 92 -0.20 -18.23 -6.12
CA ARG A 92 0.73 -17.51 -5.27
C ARG A 92 0.80 -16.06 -5.67
N GLY A 93 0.62 -15.16 -4.71
CA GLY A 93 0.67 -13.72 -4.96
C GLY A 93 2.11 -13.26 -5.17
N VAL A 94 2.29 -12.29 -6.06
CA VAL A 94 3.59 -11.71 -6.41
C VAL A 94 3.46 -10.19 -6.46
N LEU A 95 4.35 -9.50 -5.75
CA LEU A 95 4.49 -8.05 -5.85
C LEU A 95 5.66 -7.71 -6.75
N ASN A 96 5.37 -6.98 -7.83
CA ASN A 96 6.32 -6.58 -8.86
C ASN A 96 6.67 -5.09 -8.80
N ASP A 97 7.66 -4.70 -9.60
CA ASP A 97 8.10 -3.32 -9.81
C ASP A 97 8.76 -2.67 -8.58
N TRP A 98 9.85 -3.31 -8.14
CA TRP A 98 10.71 -2.83 -7.06
C TRP A 98 11.68 -1.73 -7.50
N ASP A 99 11.57 -1.19 -8.71
CA ASP A 99 12.47 -0.14 -9.25
C ASP A 99 12.47 1.13 -8.38
N LEU A 100 11.37 1.35 -7.65
CA LEU A 100 11.17 2.48 -6.75
C LEU A 100 11.33 2.14 -5.27
N ALA A 101 11.70 0.89 -4.98
CA ALA A 101 11.93 0.46 -3.62
C ALA A 101 13.04 1.32 -2.99
N LYS A 102 13.07 1.39 -1.67
CA LYS A 102 14.15 2.08 -0.94
C LYS A 102 14.68 1.20 0.15
N VAL A 103 16.00 1.17 0.31
CA VAL A 103 16.73 0.29 1.23
C VAL A 103 17.44 1.11 2.32
N GLY A 104 17.26 0.75 3.59
CA GLY A 104 17.94 1.37 4.74
C GLY A 104 17.79 2.91 4.79
N ASP A 105 18.88 3.64 5.04
CA ASP A 105 18.86 5.11 5.17
C ASP A 105 18.43 5.84 3.87
N SER A 106 18.51 5.20 2.70
CA SER A 106 17.95 5.76 1.46
C SER A 106 16.41 5.79 1.48
N ALA A 107 15.78 4.99 2.34
CA ALA A 107 14.34 5.01 2.60
C ALA A 107 13.89 6.27 3.36
N ARG A 108 14.82 6.94 4.08
CA ARG A 108 14.59 8.21 4.77
C ARG A 108 14.74 9.39 3.80
N ALA A 109 15.65 9.31 2.84
CA ALA A 109 15.83 10.35 1.84
C ALA A 109 14.94 10.12 0.61
N LEU A 110 13.79 10.80 0.52
CA LEU A 110 13.11 10.97 -0.77
C LEU A 110 14.08 11.69 -1.74
N PRO A 111 14.36 11.14 -2.95
CA PRO A 111 15.21 11.84 -3.90
C PRO A 111 14.60 13.20 -4.18
N LYS A 112 15.42 14.26 -4.06
CA LYS A 112 15.03 15.60 -4.48
C LYS A 112 14.64 15.53 -5.97
N ARG A 113 13.34 15.54 -6.25
CA ARG A 113 12.67 15.80 -7.55
C ARG A 113 12.29 14.62 -8.46
N THR A 114 12.39 13.36 -8.07
CA THR A 114 11.79 12.28 -8.88
C THR A 114 10.46 11.84 -8.26
N ARG A 115 9.44 11.92 -9.11
CA ARG A 115 8.02 11.78 -8.83
C ARG A 115 7.65 10.31 -8.94
N THR A 116 7.85 9.56 -7.87
CA THR A 116 7.77 8.09 -7.90
C THR A 116 6.73 7.62 -6.88
N GLY A 117 5.65 7.05 -7.41
CA GLY A 117 4.43 6.65 -6.69
C GLY A 117 3.18 6.93 -7.54
N THR A 118 2.35 5.91 -7.73
CA THR A 118 1.06 6.00 -8.41
C THR A 118 0.09 6.82 -7.54
N LEU A 119 -0.09 8.12 -7.88
CA LEU A 119 -0.87 9.09 -7.09
C LEU A 119 -2.22 8.55 -6.54
N PRO A 120 -3.02 7.78 -7.31
CA PRO A 120 -4.25 7.15 -6.81
C PRO A 120 -4.09 6.26 -5.58
N PHE A 121 -2.92 5.64 -5.36
CA PHE A 121 -2.68 4.68 -4.26
C PHE A 121 -1.78 5.24 -3.16
N MET A 122 -1.16 6.40 -3.36
CA MET A 122 -0.31 7.04 -2.35
C MET A 122 -1.09 7.41 -1.08
N SER A 123 -0.47 7.27 0.10
CA SER A 123 -1.07 7.67 1.38
C SER A 123 -1.44 9.16 1.44
N ALA A 124 -2.49 9.49 2.18
CA ALA A 124 -2.97 10.86 2.33
C ALA A 124 -1.93 11.78 2.97
N ASP A 125 -1.20 11.29 3.98
CA ASP A 125 -0.14 12.06 4.65
C ASP A 125 1.03 12.38 3.70
N LEU A 126 1.41 11.42 2.86
CA LEU A 126 2.47 11.63 1.87
C LEU A 126 1.98 12.64 0.81
N LEU A 127 0.76 12.48 0.30
CA LEU A 127 0.16 13.43 -0.64
C LEU A 127 0.05 14.84 -0.07
N GLU A 128 -0.35 15.00 1.20
CA GLU A 128 -0.41 16.30 1.87
C GLU A 128 0.98 16.93 1.96
N ALA A 129 2.00 16.17 2.36
CA ALA A 129 3.36 16.66 2.41
C ALA A 129 3.86 17.11 1.03
N TRP A 130 3.52 16.37 -0.03
CA TRP A 130 3.81 16.76 -1.42
C TRP A 130 3.04 18.02 -1.86
N ALA A 131 1.78 18.16 -1.48
CA ALA A 131 0.97 19.34 -1.81
C ALA A 131 1.54 20.62 -1.17
N LEU A 132 2.19 20.51 -0.01
CA LEU A 132 2.88 21.62 0.65
C LEU A 132 4.18 22.06 -0.05
N LEU A 133 4.76 21.22 -0.91
CA LEU A 133 5.93 21.57 -1.72
C LEU A 133 5.60 22.33 -3.02
N LEU A 134 4.32 22.55 -3.32
CA LEU A 134 3.90 23.27 -4.51
C LEU A 134 4.32 24.75 -4.46
N PRO A 135 4.73 25.35 -5.60
CA PRO A 135 5.13 26.76 -5.65
C PRO A 135 4.03 27.67 -5.07
N GLY A 136 4.41 28.57 -4.17
CA GLY A 136 3.46 29.50 -3.54
C GLY A 136 2.86 29.04 -2.21
N ARG A 137 3.15 27.81 -1.73
CA ARG A 137 2.86 27.39 -0.35
C ARG A 137 4.13 27.47 0.53
N SER A 138 3.97 27.99 1.75
CA SER A 138 5.04 28.42 2.68
C SER A 138 5.98 27.29 3.13
N LYS A 139 7.22 27.68 3.52
CA LYS A 139 8.36 26.92 4.08
C LYS A 139 8.20 25.39 3.98
N ALA A 140 8.70 24.85 2.86
CA ALA A 140 8.89 23.42 2.64
C ALA A 140 9.46 22.74 3.89
N LYS A 141 8.62 22.01 4.62
CA LYS A 141 9.10 20.94 5.47
C LYS A 141 9.71 19.87 4.54
N PRO A 142 10.81 19.21 4.94
CA PRO A 142 11.23 18.01 4.24
C PRO A 142 10.06 17.02 4.21
N LEU A 143 9.92 16.30 3.10
CA LEU A 143 8.94 15.21 3.02
C LEU A 143 9.19 14.24 4.18
N PRO A 144 8.13 13.69 4.79
CA PRO A 144 8.31 12.69 5.83
C PRO A 144 9.06 11.50 5.26
N ASP A 145 9.86 10.86 6.12
CA ASP A 145 10.44 9.55 5.81
C ASP A 145 9.30 8.60 5.44
N HIS A 146 9.51 7.75 4.43
CA HIS A 146 8.51 6.75 4.09
C HIS A 146 8.41 5.76 5.26
N ILE A 147 7.22 5.48 5.76
CA ILE A 147 6.99 4.57 6.89
C ILE A 147 6.05 3.44 6.46
N GLU A 148 6.13 2.29 7.11
CA GLU A 148 5.35 1.08 6.79
C GLU A 148 3.85 1.35 6.66
N ARG A 149 3.31 2.20 7.53
CA ARG A 149 1.90 2.61 7.51
C ARG A 149 1.45 3.19 6.17
N PHE A 150 2.33 3.89 5.46
CA PHE A 150 1.99 4.42 4.13
C PHE A 150 1.74 3.30 3.13
N ASP A 151 2.47 2.19 3.25
CA ASP A 151 2.26 1.01 2.41
C ASP A 151 0.97 0.29 2.82
N TRP A 152 0.63 0.21 4.12
CA TRP A 152 -0.68 -0.31 4.57
C TRP A 152 -1.86 0.48 4.02
N GLU A 153 -1.75 1.81 4.03
CA GLU A 153 -2.78 2.68 3.46
C GLU A 153 -2.87 2.52 1.94
N SER A 154 -1.73 2.35 1.27
CA SER A 154 -1.68 2.06 -0.17
C SER A 154 -2.33 0.72 -0.51
N MET A 155 -2.11 -0.32 0.28
CA MET A 155 -2.77 -1.63 0.12
C MET A 155 -4.29 -1.53 0.30
N PHE A 156 -4.75 -0.75 1.28
CA PHE A 156 -6.18 -0.45 1.42
C PHE A 156 -6.72 0.21 0.15
N TYR A 157 -6.05 1.23 -0.39
CA TYR A 157 -6.50 1.90 -1.62
C TYR A 157 -6.48 1.00 -2.85
N VAL A 158 -5.51 0.09 -2.96
CA VAL A 158 -5.47 -0.92 -4.03
C VAL A 158 -6.65 -1.89 -3.91
N LEU A 159 -6.93 -2.43 -2.71
CA LEU A 159 -8.07 -3.32 -2.48
C LEU A 159 -9.40 -2.62 -2.74
N PHE A 160 -9.54 -1.38 -2.28
CA PHE A 160 -10.76 -0.59 -2.49
C PHE A 160 -10.98 -0.30 -3.98
N TRP A 161 -9.91 0.02 -4.71
CA TRP A 161 -9.97 0.19 -6.16
C TRP A 161 -10.41 -1.11 -6.86
N ILE A 162 -9.79 -2.25 -6.52
CA ILE A 162 -10.17 -3.55 -7.08
C ILE A 162 -11.66 -3.82 -6.85
N ALA A 163 -12.11 -3.63 -5.60
CA ALA A 163 -13.49 -3.87 -5.19
C ALA A 163 -14.52 -2.93 -5.85
N CYS A 164 -14.12 -1.74 -6.31
CA CYS A 164 -15.01 -0.82 -7.00
C CYS A 164 -15.07 -1.05 -8.51
N HIS A 165 -13.98 -1.54 -9.11
CA HIS A 165 -13.82 -1.61 -10.56
C HIS A 165 -14.09 -3.00 -11.13
N TYR A 166 -13.64 -4.07 -10.48
CA TYR A 166 -13.52 -5.37 -11.12
C TYR A 166 -14.58 -6.35 -10.64
N ASP A 167 -15.08 -7.18 -11.57
CA ASP A 167 -15.77 -8.44 -11.30
C ASP A 167 -15.14 -9.51 -12.20
N ASP A 168 -14.64 -10.60 -11.64
CA ASP A 168 -14.11 -11.75 -12.41
C ASP A 168 -13.11 -11.33 -13.52
N GLY A 169 -12.08 -10.57 -13.14
CA GLY A 169 -11.06 -10.04 -14.06
C GLY A 169 -11.50 -8.92 -15.00
N LYS A 170 -12.76 -8.46 -14.94
CA LYS A 170 -13.27 -7.44 -15.86
C LYS A 170 -13.59 -6.15 -15.13
N ASP A 171 -13.10 -5.02 -15.66
CA ASP A 171 -13.49 -3.70 -15.19
C ASP A 171 -14.96 -3.42 -15.59
N VAL A 172 -15.87 -3.57 -14.63
CA VAL A 172 -17.32 -3.38 -14.79
C VAL A 172 -17.76 -1.95 -14.43
N ASN A 173 -16.89 -1.16 -13.80
CA ASN A 173 -17.19 0.20 -13.38
C ASN A 173 -16.02 1.17 -13.63
N PRO A 174 -15.66 1.43 -14.89
CA PRO A 174 -14.48 2.23 -15.25
C PRO A 174 -14.60 3.72 -14.84
N MET A 175 -15.77 4.17 -14.40
CA MET A 175 -16.02 5.51 -13.90
C MET A 175 -15.94 5.62 -12.37
N ALA A 176 -15.87 4.51 -11.64
CA ALA A 176 -15.64 4.54 -10.20
C ALA A 176 -14.37 5.33 -9.89
N LEU A 177 -14.41 6.12 -8.80
CA LEU A 177 -13.26 6.85 -8.29
C LEU A 177 -12.55 7.73 -9.34
N ASN A 178 -13.26 8.23 -10.35
CA ASN A 178 -12.68 9.10 -11.39
C ASN A 178 -11.99 10.34 -10.78
N ASP A 179 -12.54 10.84 -9.68
CA ASP A 179 -12.01 11.96 -8.89
C ASP A 179 -10.70 11.60 -8.15
N TRP A 180 -10.26 10.34 -8.13
CA TRP A 180 -8.94 9.93 -7.62
C TRP A 180 -7.83 10.00 -8.67
N VAL A 181 -8.20 9.86 -9.94
CA VAL A 181 -7.25 9.86 -11.05
C VAL A 181 -6.92 11.29 -11.49
N TYR A 182 -7.91 12.18 -11.48
CA TYR A 182 -7.81 13.56 -11.96
C TYR A 182 -8.00 14.69 -10.93
N PRO A 183 -7.86 14.49 -9.61
CA PRO A 183 -8.07 15.57 -8.66
C PRO A 183 -6.94 16.60 -8.76
N ASP A 184 -7.25 17.83 -8.39
CA ASP A 184 -6.22 18.75 -7.95
C ASP A 184 -5.43 18.06 -6.83
N ARG A 185 -4.11 18.03 -6.97
CA ARG A 185 -3.18 17.47 -5.98
C ARG A 185 -3.38 18.07 -4.59
N ALA A 186 -3.88 19.30 -4.52
CA ALA A 186 -4.22 19.94 -3.25
C ALA A 186 -5.46 19.34 -2.56
N VAL A 187 -6.33 18.63 -3.29
CA VAL A 187 -7.63 18.12 -2.84
C VAL A 187 -7.59 16.60 -2.62
N LEU A 188 -6.76 15.86 -3.37
CA LEU A 188 -6.64 14.41 -3.24
C LEU A 188 -6.38 13.90 -1.81
N PRO A 189 -5.51 14.53 -0.98
CA PRO A 189 -5.33 14.10 0.41
C PRO A 189 -6.63 14.11 1.22
N ALA A 190 -7.49 15.11 1.00
CA ALA A 190 -8.75 15.26 1.71
C ALA A 190 -9.74 14.16 1.29
N ILE A 191 -9.89 13.93 -0.03
CA ILE A 191 -10.75 12.86 -0.57
C ILE A 191 -10.37 11.49 0.03
N LYS A 192 -9.06 11.22 0.10
CA LYS A 192 -8.51 9.97 0.66
C LYS A 192 -8.76 9.80 2.15
N ARG A 193 -8.66 10.89 2.93
CA ARG A 193 -9.01 10.88 4.36
C ARG A 193 -10.51 10.71 4.58
N ASP A 194 -11.33 11.37 3.77
CA ASP A 194 -12.79 11.26 3.87
C ASP A 194 -13.25 9.83 3.59
N LEU A 195 -12.65 9.14 2.60
CA LEU A 195 -12.92 7.72 2.37
C LEU A 195 -12.60 6.87 3.61
N LEU A 196 -11.44 7.09 4.23
CA LEU A 196 -11.04 6.34 5.44
C LEU A 196 -11.91 6.66 6.66
N LEU A 197 -12.68 7.75 6.64
CA LEU A 197 -13.61 8.10 7.71
C LEU A 197 -15.01 7.56 7.44
N LEU A 198 -15.46 7.62 6.19
CA LEU A 198 -16.80 7.28 5.74
C LEU A 198 -16.71 6.62 4.35
N PRO A 199 -16.36 5.33 4.27
CA PRO A 199 -16.23 4.63 3.01
C PRO A 199 -17.60 4.53 2.32
N ASP A 200 -17.66 4.89 1.04
CA ASP A 200 -18.85 4.69 0.23
C ASP A 200 -18.90 3.24 -0.28
N TYR A 201 -19.44 2.35 0.54
CA TYR A 201 -19.65 0.95 0.17
C TYR A 201 -20.64 0.77 -0.98
N GLY A 202 -21.40 1.81 -1.35
CA GLY A 202 -22.25 1.78 -2.55
C GLY A 202 -21.47 1.75 -3.86
N LEU A 203 -20.17 2.05 -3.82
CA LEU A 203 -19.27 1.94 -4.98
C LEU A 203 -18.69 0.54 -5.18
N ILE A 204 -18.74 -0.31 -4.16
CA ILE A 204 -18.19 -1.67 -4.21
C ILE A 204 -19.16 -2.58 -4.98
N THR A 205 -18.61 -3.41 -5.86
CA THR A 205 -19.41 -4.38 -6.61
C THR A 205 -19.98 -5.47 -5.67
N GLU A 206 -21.12 -6.05 -6.04
CA GLU A 206 -21.71 -7.14 -5.24
C GLU A 206 -20.74 -8.31 -5.04
N TYR A 207 -19.89 -8.55 -6.05
CA TYR A 207 -18.85 -9.58 -6.05
C TYR A 207 -17.83 -9.39 -4.92
N PHE A 208 -17.45 -8.15 -4.62
CA PHE A 208 -16.44 -7.83 -3.59
C PHE A 208 -17.02 -7.45 -2.23
N LEU A 209 -18.35 -7.45 -2.04
CA LEU A 209 -18.97 -7.18 -0.72
C LEU A 209 -18.47 -8.10 0.41
N PRO A 210 -18.29 -9.43 0.21
CA PRO A 210 -17.76 -10.30 1.26
C PRO A 210 -16.33 -9.90 1.66
N LEU A 211 -15.46 -9.60 0.69
CA LEU A 211 -14.10 -9.11 0.95
C LEU A 211 -14.15 -7.80 1.72
N ALA A 212 -15.03 -6.88 1.32
CA ALA A 212 -15.17 -5.57 1.95
C ALA A 212 -15.54 -5.69 3.43
N GLN A 213 -16.47 -6.59 3.77
CA GLN A 213 -16.85 -6.86 5.16
C GLN A 213 -15.72 -7.47 5.98
N THR A 214 -14.92 -8.37 5.39
CA THR A 214 -13.85 -9.03 6.14
C THR A 214 -12.59 -8.19 6.28
N TRP A 215 -12.22 -7.40 5.27
CA TRP A 215 -10.93 -6.71 5.21
C TRP A 215 -11.05 -5.19 5.12
N LEU A 216 -11.84 -4.65 4.18
CA LEU A 216 -11.90 -3.20 3.96
C LEU A 216 -12.55 -2.46 5.13
N ASP A 217 -13.63 -2.97 5.70
CA ASP A 217 -14.32 -2.34 6.84
C ASP A 217 -13.45 -2.31 8.11
N PRO A 218 -12.81 -3.41 8.56
CA PRO A 218 -11.90 -3.36 9.69
C PRO A 218 -10.67 -2.47 9.45
N LEU A 219 -10.11 -2.47 8.24
CA LEU A 219 -8.99 -1.57 7.89
C LEU A 219 -9.42 -0.11 7.95
N CYS A 220 -10.57 0.21 7.35
CA CYS A 220 -11.14 1.55 7.36
C CYS A 220 -11.38 2.02 8.79
N GLU A 221 -11.95 1.17 9.66
CA GLU A 221 -12.16 1.49 11.07
C GLU A 221 -10.83 1.79 11.81
N SER A 222 -9.79 1.01 11.55
CA SER A 222 -8.45 1.21 12.11
C SER A 222 -7.85 2.56 11.68
N PHE A 223 -7.86 2.87 10.40
CA PHE A 223 -7.39 4.15 9.88
C PHE A 223 -8.25 5.33 10.36
N SER A 224 -9.57 5.20 10.39
CA SER A 224 -10.52 6.20 10.89
C SER A 224 -10.19 6.59 12.32
N LYS A 225 -10.01 5.59 13.21
CA LYS A 225 -9.62 5.83 14.61
C LYS A 225 -8.26 6.53 14.70
N GLY A 226 -7.29 6.08 13.90
CA GLY A 226 -5.95 6.65 13.84
C GLY A 226 -5.94 8.12 13.43
N TYR A 227 -6.61 8.46 12.33
CA TYR A 227 -6.70 9.83 11.84
C TYR A 227 -7.49 10.74 12.77
N ASN A 228 -8.57 10.24 13.38
CA ASN A 228 -9.31 10.99 14.40
C ASN A 228 -8.44 11.29 15.64
N ALA A 229 -7.62 10.34 16.07
CA ALA A 229 -6.67 10.54 17.16
C ALA A 229 -5.60 11.58 16.80
N GLN A 230 -5.05 11.52 15.58
CA GLN A 230 -4.10 12.50 15.08
C GLN A 230 -4.71 13.91 15.02
N ASN A 231 -5.94 14.04 14.50
CA ASN A 231 -6.64 15.32 14.43
C ASN A 231 -6.88 15.92 15.82
N ARG A 232 -7.25 15.09 16.80
CA ARG A 232 -7.39 15.51 18.20
C ARG A 232 -6.06 16.00 18.77
N HIS A 233 -4.99 15.24 18.58
CA HIS A 233 -3.66 15.61 19.04
C HIS A 233 -3.19 16.94 18.39
N ASN A 234 -3.35 17.09 17.08
CA ASN A 234 -3.02 18.33 16.37
C ASN A 234 -3.82 19.54 16.89
N LYS A 235 -5.09 19.34 17.25
CA LYS A 235 -5.90 20.37 17.90
C LYS A 235 -5.32 20.74 19.27
N GLU A 236 -4.99 19.77 20.12
CA GLU A 236 -4.37 20.00 21.43
C GLU A 236 -2.99 20.66 21.33
N LEU A 237 -2.19 20.30 20.32
CA LEU A 237 -0.92 20.95 19.99
C LEU A 237 -1.11 22.44 19.67
N SER A 238 -2.16 22.78 18.90
CA SER A 238 -2.46 24.18 18.57
C SER A 238 -2.78 25.03 19.81
N PHE A 239 -3.32 24.39 20.85
CA PHE A 239 -3.56 24.99 22.17
C PHE A 239 -2.38 24.86 23.14
N LYS A 240 -1.25 24.27 22.70
CA LYS A 240 -0.05 24.01 23.51
C LYS A 240 -0.33 23.14 24.75
N CYS A 241 -1.33 22.25 24.68
CA CYS A 241 -1.71 21.37 25.78
C CYS A 241 -0.89 20.07 25.83
N VAL A 242 -0.21 19.73 24.73
CA VAL A 242 0.58 18.50 24.55
C VAL A 242 1.87 18.82 23.78
N ASN A 243 2.84 17.90 23.80
CA ASN A 243 4.07 18.01 23.00
C ASN A 243 3.92 17.27 21.66
N PRO A 244 4.59 17.73 20.59
CA PRO A 244 4.55 17.05 19.29
C PRO A 244 4.99 15.58 19.30
N SER A 245 5.83 15.20 20.27
CA SER A 245 6.32 13.83 20.45
C SER A 245 5.33 12.90 21.14
N ASP A 246 4.25 13.41 21.71
CA ASP A 246 3.30 12.62 22.49
C ASP A 246 2.41 11.74 21.59
N PHE A 247 2.41 11.97 20.28
CA PHE A 247 1.67 11.18 19.30
C PHE A 247 2.61 10.41 18.37
N ASN A 248 2.44 9.09 18.34
CA ASN A 248 3.18 8.23 17.41
C ASN A 248 2.56 8.31 16.00
N ASN A 249 3.15 9.11 15.13
CA ASN A 249 2.72 9.24 13.73
C ASN A 249 3.03 7.99 12.88
N GLU A 250 3.95 7.12 13.30
CA GLU A 250 4.26 5.89 12.58
C GLU A 250 3.09 4.91 12.61
N THR A 251 2.37 4.86 13.73
CA THR A 251 1.26 3.93 13.97
C THR A 251 -0.10 4.60 14.13
N LEU A 252 -0.19 5.90 13.82
CA LEU A 252 -1.35 6.76 14.11
C LEU A 252 -1.86 6.58 15.55
N GLY A 253 -0.98 6.73 16.53
CA GLY A 253 -1.31 6.59 17.94
C GLY A 253 -1.56 5.15 18.38
N GLY A 254 -0.98 4.16 17.69
CA GLY A 254 -1.18 2.74 17.97
C GLY A 254 -2.44 2.13 17.35
N HIS A 255 -3.16 2.88 16.51
CA HIS A 255 -4.36 2.39 15.83
C HIS A 255 -4.06 1.58 14.57
N VAL A 256 -2.94 1.86 13.90
CA VAL A 256 -2.48 1.19 12.68
C VAL A 256 -1.09 0.61 12.95
N THR A 257 -1.04 -0.53 13.62
CA THR A 257 0.19 -1.31 13.82
C THR A 257 0.22 -2.50 12.87
N TYR A 258 1.42 -3.07 12.66
CA TYR A 258 1.57 -4.32 11.92
C TYR A 258 0.63 -5.41 12.46
N GLU A 259 0.59 -5.61 13.78
CA GLU A 259 -0.25 -6.66 14.39
C GLU A 259 -1.74 -6.43 14.16
N ALA A 260 -2.18 -5.17 14.19
CA ALA A 260 -3.57 -4.80 13.94
C ALA A 260 -3.97 -5.08 12.49
N VAL A 261 -3.17 -4.62 11.53
CA VAL A 261 -3.38 -4.83 10.09
C VAL A 261 -3.28 -6.31 9.73
N TRP A 262 -2.26 -6.99 10.25
CA TRP A 262 -2.01 -8.41 10.03
C TRP A 262 -3.13 -9.31 10.55
N LYS A 263 -3.73 -8.96 11.70
CA LYS A 263 -4.87 -9.69 12.24
C LYS A 263 -6.08 -9.63 11.30
N ILE A 264 -6.28 -8.52 10.60
CA ILE A 264 -7.37 -8.37 9.64
C ILE A 264 -7.14 -9.27 8.42
N PHE A 265 -5.94 -9.25 7.83
CA PHE A 265 -5.65 -10.07 6.65
C PHE A 265 -5.65 -11.60 6.91
N LYS A 266 -5.69 -12.02 8.18
CA LYS A 266 -5.79 -13.44 8.57
C LYS A 266 -7.23 -13.97 8.64
N THR A 267 -8.25 -13.14 8.43
CA THR A 267 -9.68 -13.53 8.46
C THR A 267 -10.26 -13.81 7.09
#